data_AF-A0A075TYM6-F1
#
_entry.id   AF-A0A075TYM6-F1
#
_cell.length_a   1.000
_cell.length_b   1.000
_cell.length_c   1.000
_cell.angle_alpha   90.00
_cell.angle_beta   90.00
_cell.angle_gamma   90.00
#
_symmetry.space_group_name_H-M   'P 1'
#
loop_
_entity.id
_entity.type
_entity.pdbx_description
1 polymer ?
#
loop_
_entity_poly.entity_id
_entity_poly.type
_entity_poly.pdbx_seq_one_letter_code
_entity_poly.pdbx_strand_id
1 'polypeptide(L)' 'MVNGIIKKLGEDLVNNVLVRFPVKSLIRLKCISKRWYTLIQSTTFIHLHLNYQTTIQHEFILFKYSIK' A
#
# COMPACT_ATOMS: atom_id res chain seq x y z
N MET A 1 -9.40 -20.28 -16.14
CA MET A 1 -9.14 -20.24 -14.68
C MET A 1 -7.82 -19.53 -14.34
N VAL A 2 -6.71 -19.82 -15.03
CA VAL A 2 -5.37 -19.24 -14.78
C VAL A 2 -5.28 -17.71 -14.96
N ASN A 3 -5.94 -17.14 -15.98
CA ASN A 3 -5.88 -15.69 -16.23
C ASN A 3 -6.47 -14.85 -15.09
N GLY A 4 -7.47 -15.36 -14.36
CA GLY A 4 -8.03 -14.68 -13.20
C GLY A 4 -7.05 -14.65 -12.03
N ILE A 5 -6.29 -15.73 -11.85
CA ILE A 5 -5.25 -15.85 -10.81
C ILE A 5 -4.10 -14.88 -11.10
N ILE A 6 -3.62 -14.82 -12.35
CA ILE A 6 -2.52 -13.91 -12.73
C ILE A 6 -2.94 -12.44 -12.57
N LYS A 7 -4.19 -12.08 -12.93
CA LYS A 7 -4.72 -10.72 -12.72
C LYS A 7 -4.76 -10.35 -11.23
N LYS A 8 -5.27 -11.25 -10.38
CA LYS A 8 -5.34 -11.03 -8.94
C LYS A 8 -3.94 -10.87 -8.33
N LEU A 9 -3.01 -11.76 -8.69
CA LEU A 9 -1.62 -11.69 -8.23
C LEU A 9 -0.95 -10.35 -8.60
N GLY A 10 -1.22 -9.86 -9.83
CA GLY A 10 -0.73 -8.56 -10.27
C GLY A 10 -1.27 -7.40 -9.45
N GLU A 11 -2.56 -7.42 -9.11
CA GLU A 11 -3.18 -6.40 -8.26
C GLU A 11 -2.66 -6.45 -6.82
N ASP A 12 -2.49 -7.64 -6.25
CA ASP A 12 -1.92 -7.83 -4.92
C ASP A 12 -0.48 -7.33 -4.85
N LEU A 13 0.32 -7.60 -5.88
CA LEU A 13 1.70 -7.10 -5.98
C LEU A 13 1.74 -5.56 -6.05
N VAL A 14 0.87 -4.96 -6.88
CA VAL A 14 0.77 -3.50 -7.00
C VAL A 14 0.36 -2.88 -5.66
N ASN A 15 -0.61 -3.47 -4.95
CA ASN A 15 -1.02 -3.05 -3.62
C ASN A 15 0.16 -3.10 -2.62
N ASN A 16 0.92 -4.20 -2.61
CA ASN A 16 2.08 -4.38 -1.72
C ASN A 16 3.22 -3.40 -1.99
N VAL A 17 3.36 -2.94 -3.23
CA VAL A 17 4.35 -1.91 -3.59
C VAL A 17 3.83 -0.53 -3.18
N LEU A 18 2.58 -0.22 -3.52
CA LEU A 18 1.95 1.06 -3.24
C LEU A 18 1.81 1.35 -1.74
N VAL A 19 1.49 0.34 -0.93
CA VAL A 19 1.28 0.48 0.52
C VAL A 19 2.53 1.04 1.23
N ARG A 20 3.71 0.80 0.67
CA ARG A 20 5.01 1.24 1.22
C ARG A 20 5.29 2.72 0.96
N PHE A 21 4.58 3.36 0.03
CA PHE A 21 4.80 4.77 -0.27
C PHE A 21 4.11 5.68 0.75
N PRO A 22 4.73 6.84 1.07
CA PRO A 22 4.06 7.87 1.84
C PRO A 22 2.90 8.48 1.04
N VAL A 23 1.89 8.97 1.76
CA VAL A 23 0.65 9.54 1.18
C VAL A 23 0.93 10.62 0.12
N LYS A 24 1.92 11.49 0.37
CA LYS A 24 2.31 12.55 -0.60
C LYS A 24 2.75 11.98 -1.96
N SER A 25 3.46 10.85 -1.96
CA SER A 25 3.88 10.19 -3.19
C SER A 25 2.70 9.51 -3.88
N LEU A 26 1.82 8.86 -3.11
CA LEU A 26 0.60 8.22 -3.64
C LEU A 26 -0.31 9.22 -4.36
N ILE A 27 -0.48 10.42 -3.82
CA ILE A 27 -1.31 11.46 -4.45
C ILE A 27 -0.78 11.82 -5.85
N ARG A 28 0.53 11.88 -6.06
CA ARG A 28 1.13 12.13 -7.39
C ARG A 28 0.90 10.97 -8.35
N LEU A 29 0.94 9.72 -7.86
CA LEU A 29 0.71 8.52 -8.67
C LEU A 29 -0.73 8.41 -9.19
N LYS A 30 -1.72 9.01 -8.49
CA LYS A 30 -3.11 9.06 -8.95
C LYS A 30 -3.25 9.67 -10.35
N CYS A 31 -2.37 10.59 -10.72
CA CYS A 31 -2.43 11.28 -12.02
C CYS A 31 -1.84 10.47 -13.18
N ILE A 32 -1.15 9.35 -12.91
CA ILE A 32 -0.44 8.57 -13.94
C ILE A 32 -1.41 7.72 -14.76
N SER A 33 -2.42 7.13 -14.13
CA SER A 33 -3.46 6.40 -14.85
C SER A 33 -4.75 6.26 -14.06
N LYS A 34 -5.87 6.10 -14.77
CA LYS A 34 -7.19 5.84 -14.18
C LYS A 34 -7.18 4.62 -13.25
N ARG A 35 -6.39 3.60 -13.59
CA ARG A 35 -6.28 2.36 -12.79
C ARG A 35 -5.61 2.62 -11.44
N TRP A 36 -4.54 3.42 -11.41
CA TRP A 36 -3.88 3.82 -10.15
C TRP A 36 -4.79 4.72 -9.32
N TYR A 37 -5.49 5.66 -9.97
CA TYR A 37 -6.48 6.49 -9.30
C TYR A 37 -7.54 5.66 -8.59
N THR A 38 -8.19 4.72 -9.28
CA THR A 38 -9.25 3.88 -8.72
C THR A 38 -8.75 2.97 -7.61
N LEU A 39 -7.55 2.40 -7.77
CA LEU A 39 -6.95 1.53 -6.78
C LEU A 39 -6.62 2.30 -5.51
N ILE A 40 -5.93 3.44 -5.62
CA ILE A 40 -5.52 4.27 -4.47
C ILE A 40 -6.74 4.85 -3.74
N GLN A 41 -7.84 5.11 -4.45
CA GLN A 41 -9.07 5.64 -3.88
C GLN A 41 -10.01 4.55 -3.34
N SER A 42 -9.69 3.27 -3.53
CA SER A 42 -10.51 2.18 -2.98
C SER A 42 -10.42 2.13 -1.46
N THR A 43 -11.54 1.84 -0.80
CA THR A 43 -11.59 1.65 0.65
C THR A 43 -10.65 0.55 1.11
N THR A 44 -10.58 -0.55 0.36
CA THR A 44 -9.66 -1.67 0.62
C THR A 44 -8.21 -1.21 0.68
N PHE A 45 -7.76 -0.41 -0.30
CA PHE A 45 -6.39 0.12 -0.31
C PHE A 45 -6.14 1.09 0.85
N ILE A 46 -7.11 1.96 1.17
CA ILE A 46 -7.00 2.91 2.28
C ILE A 46 -6.82 2.16 3.60
N HIS A 47 -7.63 1.13 3.87
CA HIS A 47 -7.48 0.30 5.07
C HIS A 47 -6.15 -0.44 5.12
N LEU A 48 -5.72 -1.00 3.99
CA LEU A 48 -4.42 -1.67 3.88
C LEU A 48 -3.26 -0.71 4.19
N HIS A 49 -3.31 0.52 3.65
CA HIS A 49 -2.31 1.56 3.87
C HIS A 49 -2.25 2.03 5.31
N LEU A 50 -3.41 2.27 5.93
CA LEU A 50 -3.50 2.65 7.34
C LEU A 50 -2.91 1.56 8.24
N ASN A 51 -3.32 0.30 8.06
CA ASN A 51 -2.81 -0.81 8.86
C ASN A 51 -1.29 -0.97 8.71
N TYR A 52 -0.78 -0.88 7.48
CA TYR A 52 0.65 -0.98 7.22
C TYR A 52 1.44 0.14 7.90
N GLN A 53 0.99 1.40 7.81
CA GLN A 53 1.65 2.53 8.47
C GLN A 53 1.64 2.39 9.99
N THR A 54 0.54 1.93 10.58
CA THR A 54 0.46 1.67 12.03
C THR A 54 1.48 0.61 12.45
N THR A 55 1.53 -0.54 11.77
CA THR A 55 2.50 -1.60 12.08
C THR A 55 3.94 -1.11 11.98
N ILE A 56 4.29 -0.40 10.91
CA ILE A 56 5.63 0.14 10.71
C ILE A 56 5.98 1.19 11.79
N GLN A 57 5.03 2.06 12.17
CA GLN A 57 5.24 2.99 13.28
C GLN A 57 5.50 2.25 14.59
N HIS A 58 4.75 1.18 14.89
CA HIS A 58 4.99 0.34 16.05
C HIS A 58 6.37 -0.33 16.01
N GLU A 59 6.80 -0.88 14.87
CA GLU A 59 8.13 -1.47 14.73
C GLU A 59 9.25 -0.43 14.92
N PHE A 60 9.12 0.77 14.34
CA PHE A 60 10.10 1.84 14.55
C PHE A 60 10.13 2.32 16.01
N ILE A 61 8.99 2.38 16.68
CA ILE A 61 8.92 2.70 18.11
C ILE A 61 9.61 1.61 18.92
N LEU A 62 9.27 0.33 18.70
CA LEU A 62 9.89 -0.80 19.39
C LEU A 62 11.41 -0.84 19.18
N PHE A 63 11.86 -0.63 17.94
CA PHE A 63 13.29 -0.57 17.62
C PHE A 63 13.99 0.59 18.35
N LYS A 64 13.36 1.77 18.44
CA LYS A 64 13.90 2.90 19.21
C LYS A 64 14.02 2.58 20.71
N TYR A 65 13.07 1.83 21.27
CA TYR A 65 13.08 1.45 22.68
C TYR A 65 14.02 0.29 23.00
N SER A 66 14.24 -0.63 22.06
CA SER A 66 15.16 -1.76 22.23
C SER A 66 16.64 -1.37 22.16
N ILE A 67 17.00 -0.20 21.63
CA ILE A 67 18.39 0.30 21.58
C ILE A 67 18.66 1.27 22.75
N LYS A 68 18.14 0.97 23.93
CA LYS A 68 18.47 1.68 25.17
C LYS A 68 18.79 0.66 26.26
#